data_AF-A0A7C7JED4-F1
#
_entry.id   AF-A0A7C7JED4-F1
#
_cell.length_a   1.000
_cell.length_b   1.000
_cell.length_c   1.000
_cell.angle_alpha   90.00
_cell.angle_beta   90.00
_cell.angle_gamma   90.00
#
_symmetry.space_group_name_H-M   'P 1'
#
loop_
_entity.id
_entity.type
_entity.pdbx_description
1 polymer ?
#
loop_
_entity_poly.entity_id
_entity_poly.type
_entity_poly.pdbx_seq_one_letter_code
_entity_poly.pdbx_strand_id
1 'polypeptide(L)'
;MGSTEIIFIFVIYLLLFGAKGIPSLAKTMGEGIRHFRSATDDIQREILKGTNDIKSDFKKATDLRSQPSSSAKHSSKVNEGDSGENKKSASNNESTEKDTHK
;
A
#
# COMPACT_ATOMS: atom_id res chain seq x y z
N MET A 1 -0.94 16.11 -38.98
CA MET A 1 -1.67 16.69 -37.84
C MET A 1 -0.79 16.52 -36.63
N GLY A 2 -0.05 17.56 -36.28
CA GLY A 2 1.17 17.47 -35.50
C GLY A 2 1.25 18.53 -34.40
N SER A 3 2.30 18.45 -33.58
CA SER A 3 2.59 19.35 -32.46
C SER A 3 2.40 20.84 -32.78
N THR A 4 2.59 21.25 -34.03
CA THR A 4 2.35 22.60 -34.53
C THR A 4 0.92 23.10 -34.29
N GLU A 5 -0.11 22.29 -34.50
CA GLU A 5 -1.51 22.68 -34.26
C GLU A 5 -1.79 22.86 -32.77
N ILE A 6 -1.23 21.99 -31.93
CA ILE A 6 -1.31 22.13 -30.47
C ILE A 6 -0.65 23.46 -30.03
N ILE A 7 0.54 23.77 -30.55
CA ILE A 7 1.24 25.04 -30.26
C ILE A 7 0.38 26.23 -30.69
N PHE A 8 -0.24 26.17 -31.87
CA PHE A 8 -1.04 27.28 -32.41
C PHE A 8 -2.28 27.56 -31.54
N ILE A 9 -2.96 26.50 -31.09
CA ILE A 9 -4.09 26.61 -30.16
C ILE A 9 -3.63 27.20 -28.82
N PHE A 10 -2.49 26.77 -28.29
CA PHE A 10 -1.93 27.34 -27.07
C PHE A 10 -1.62 28.83 -27.23
N VAL A 11 -1.04 29.27 -28.36
CA VAL A 11 -0.76 30.69 -28.60
C VAL A 11 -2.05 31.52 -28.60
N ILE A 12 -3.10 31.06 -29.30
CA ILE A 12 -4.41 31.75 -29.29
C ILE A 12 -4.99 31.76 -27.87
N TYR A 13 -4.92 30.64 -27.15
CA TYR A 13 -5.41 30.55 -25.78
C TYR A 13 -4.66 31.50 -24.83
N LEU A 14 -3.34 31.61 -24.97
CA LEU A 14 -2.51 32.54 -24.21
C LEU A 14 -2.77 34.01 -24.60
N LEU A 15 -3.24 34.31 -25.80
CA LEU A 15 -3.70 35.65 -26.17
C LEU A 15 -5.02 35.99 -25.48
N LEU A 16 -5.94 35.03 -25.35
CA LEU A 16 -7.24 35.23 -24.70
C LEU A 16 -7.13 35.29 -23.16
N PHE A 17 -6.35 34.38 -22.56
CA PHE A 17 -6.26 34.21 -21.10
C PHE A 17 -4.94 34.72 -20.51
N GLY A 18 -3.97 35.12 -21.33
CA GLY A 18 -2.64 35.54 -20.91
C GLY A 18 -1.69 34.38 -20.58
N ALA A 19 -0.40 34.70 -20.39
CA ALA A 19 0.65 33.75 -19.98
C ALA A 19 0.37 33.05 -18.63
N LYS A 20 -0.52 33.61 -17.80
CA LYS A 20 -0.89 33.10 -16.49
C LYS A 20 -2.10 32.16 -16.49
N GLY A 21 -2.84 32.06 -17.60
CA GLY A 21 -4.08 31.27 -17.66
C GLY A 21 -3.87 29.77 -17.41
N ILE A 22 -3.05 29.13 -18.25
CA ILE A 22 -2.75 27.69 -18.15
C ILE A 22 -2.07 27.34 -16.81
N PRO A 23 -1.00 28.04 -16.36
CA PRO A 23 -0.33 27.72 -15.10
C PRO A 23 -1.22 27.88 -13.87
N SER A 24 -2.11 28.89 -13.85
CA SER A 24 -3.02 29.12 -12.73
C SER A 24 -4.09 28.04 -12.64
N LEU A 25 -4.72 27.68 -13.76
CA LEU A 25 -5.72 26.60 -13.80
C LEU A 25 -5.10 25.26 -13.40
N ALA A 26 -3.90 24.96 -13.91
CA ALA A 26 -3.17 23.75 -13.54
C ALA A 26 -2.84 23.70 -12.03
N LYS A 27 -2.45 24.83 -11.43
CA LYS A 27 -2.14 24.90 -10.00
C LYS A 27 -3.39 24.67 -9.14
N THR A 28 -4.49 25.37 -9.42
CA THR A 28 -5.76 25.22 -8.69
C THR A 28 -6.36 23.83 -8.89
N MET A 29 -6.35 23.31 -10.12
CA MET A 29 -6.87 21.98 -10.41
C MET A 29 -5.98 20.89 -9.78
N GLY A 30 -4.66 21.06 -9.78
CA GLY A 30 -3.72 20.14 -9.14
C GLY A 30 -3.86 20.11 -7.62
N GLU A 31 -4.03 21.27 -6.98
CA GLU A 31 -4.35 21.37 -5.57
C GLU A 31 -5.71 20.70 -5.28
N GLY A 32 -6.74 20.99 -6.06
CA GLY A 32 -8.06 20.36 -5.95
C GLY A 32 -8.04 18.84 -6.07
N ILE A 33 -7.33 18.29 -7.07
CA ILE A 33 -7.17 16.85 -7.26
C ILE A 33 -6.45 16.21 -6.07
N ARG A 34 -5.44 16.89 -5.51
CA ARG A 34 -4.65 16.40 -4.38
C ARG A 34 -5.51 16.32 -3.13
N HIS A 35 -6.27 17.38 -2.82
CA HIS A 35 -7.19 17.39 -1.69
C HIS A 35 -8.31 16.37 -1.85
N PHE A 36 -8.88 16.25 -3.05
CA PHE A 36 -9.91 15.26 -3.35
C PHE A 36 -9.40 13.83 -3.15
N ARG A 37 -8.20 13.52 -3.65
CA ARG A 37 -7.55 12.21 -3.43
C ARG A 37 -7.33 11.91 -1.96
N SER A 38 -6.77 12.86 -1.20
CA SER A 38 -6.54 12.66 0.24
C SER A 38 -7.84 12.39 0.99
N ALA A 39 -8.88 13.20 0.77
CA ALA A 39 -10.18 12.98 1.41
C ALA A 39 -10.80 11.63 1.02
N THR A 40 -10.67 11.23 -0.25
CA THR A 40 -11.18 9.94 -0.72
C THR A 40 -10.39 8.77 -0.12
N ASP A 41 -9.08 8.90 0.04
CA ASP A 41 -8.23 7.87 0.65
C ASP A 41 -8.54 7.67 2.13
N ASP A 42 -8.83 8.75 2.87
CA ASP A 42 -9.24 8.70 4.27
C ASP A 42 -10.59 7.97 4.42
N ILE A 43 -11.57 8.32 3.59
CA ILE A 43 -12.88 7.64 3.53
C ILE A 43 -12.71 6.16 3.20
N GLN A 44 -11.89 5.82 2.20
CA GLN A 44 -11.61 4.43 1.85
C GLN A 44 -10.99 3.65 3.02
N ARG A 45 -10.03 4.23 3.74
CA ARG A 45 -9.41 3.59 4.92
C ARG A 45 -10.41 3.35 6.03
N GLU A 46 -11.29 4.31 6.31
CA GLU A 46 -12.31 4.18 7.35
C GLU A 46 -13.34 3.09 7.02
N ILE A 47 -13.80 3.05 5.76
CA ILE A 47 -14.72 2.00 5.29
C ILE A 47 -14.07 0.61 5.38
N LEU A 48 -12.82 0.47 4.92
CA LEU A 48 -12.09 -0.80 4.97
C LEU A 48 -11.84 -1.24 6.42
N LYS A 49 -11.45 -0.31 7.30
CA LYS A 49 -11.23 -0.61 8.71
C LYS A 49 -12.52 -1.00 9.41
N GLY A 50 -13.59 -0.23 9.26
CA GLY A 50 -14.91 -0.55 9.84
C GLY A 50 -15.46 -1.89 9.34
N THR A 51 -15.24 -2.23 8.08
CA THR A 51 -15.65 -3.53 7.52
C THR A 51 -14.85 -4.70 8.10
N ASN A 52 -13.54 -4.52 8.30
CA ASN A 52 -12.68 -5.55 8.91
C ASN A 52 -13.04 -5.77 10.39
N ASP A 53 -13.29 -4.70 11.13
CA ASP A 53 -13.70 -4.75 12.54
C ASP A 53 -15.04 -5.52 12.66
N ILE A 54 -16.06 -5.17 11.86
CA ILE A 54 -17.35 -5.88 11.82
C ILE A 54 -17.20 -7.36 11.42
N LYS A 55 -16.39 -7.65 10.40
CA LYS A 55 -16.14 -9.04 9.96
C LYS A 55 -15.47 -9.86 11.06
N SER A 56 -14.58 -9.25 11.84
CA SER A 56 -13.88 -9.91 12.94
C SER A 56 -14.83 -10.26 14.10
N ASP A 57 -15.73 -9.34 14.47
CA ASP A 57 -16.74 -9.56 15.52
C ASP A 57 -17.76 -10.62 15.11
N PHE A 58 -18.23 -10.57 13.85
CA PHE A 58 -19.13 -11.57 13.31
C PHE A 58 -18.49 -12.96 13.31
N LYS A 59 -17.22 -13.08 12.91
CA LYS A 59 -16.50 -14.35 12.93
C LYS A 59 -16.37 -14.90 14.36
N LYS A 60 -16.09 -14.04 15.33
CA LYS A 60 -15.99 -14.40 16.76
C LYS A 60 -17.32 -14.93 17.30
N ALA A 61 -18.44 -14.29 16.96
CA ALA A 61 -19.78 -14.74 17.33
C ALA A 61 -20.14 -16.10 16.71
N THR A 62 -19.78 -16.32 15.44
CA THR A 62 -19.97 -17.60 14.75
C THR A 62 -19.12 -18.72 15.37
N ASP A 63 -17.87 -18.43 15.72
CA ASP A 63 -16.96 -19.41 16.31
C ASP A 63 -17.42 -19.81 17.73
N LEU A 64 -17.98 -18.87 18.50
CA LEU A 64 -18.58 -19.15 19.82
C LEU A 64 -19.85 -19.99 19.73
N ARG A 65 -20.68 -19.79 18.69
CA ARG A 65 -21.89 -20.61 18.45
C ARG A 65 -21.55 -22.03 17.97
N SER A 66 -20.37 -22.22 17.39
CA SER A 66 -19.91 -23.50 16.83
C SER A 66 -19.24 -24.42 17.85
N GLN A 67 -19.17 -24.04 19.14
CA GLN A 67 -18.79 -24.96 20.23
C GLN A 67 -20.04 -25.61 20.84
N PRO A 68 -20.50 -26.80 20.37
CA PRO A 68 -21.27 -27.68 21.23
C PRO A 68 -20.33 -28.21 22.31
N SER A 69 -20.81 -28.20 23.54
CA SER A 69 -20.22 -28.81 24.72
C SER A 69 -19.50 -30.15 24.46
N SER A 70 -18.17 -30.14 24.42
CA SER A 70 -17.36 -31.33 24.64
C SER A 70 -16.31 -31.07 25.71
N SER A 71 -16.77 -30.59 26.86
CA SER A 71 -16.01 -30.62 28.12
C SER A 71 -16.17 -32.00 28.79
N ALA A 72 -15.58 -33.03 28.19
CA ALA A 72 -15.29 -34.28 28.89
C ALA A 72 -14.15 -35.03 28.16
N LYS A 73 -13.03 -35.19 28.88
CA LYS A 73 -11.85 -36.02 28.57
C LYS A 73 -10.95 -35.53 27.41
N HIS A 74 -9.76 -35.06 27.74
CA HIS A 74 -8.56 -35.91 27.66
C HIS A 74 -7.35 -35.20 28.28
N SER A 75 -6.94 -35.69 29.44
CA SER A 75 -5.60 -35.51 29.98
C SER A 75 -4.71 -36.59 29.37
N SER A 76 -3.61 -36.22 28.72
CA SER A 76 -2.44 -37.08 28.56
C SER A 76 -1.16 -36.24 28.37
N LYS A 77 -0.21 -36.48 29.28
CA LYS A 77 1.18 -36.00 29.34
C LYS A 77 1.96 -36.36 28.07
N VAL A 78 2.96 -35.55 27.70
CA VAL A 78 4.39 -35.96 27.55
C VAL A 78 5.31 -34.74 27.78
N ASN A 79 6.28 -34.87 28.69
CA ASN A 79 7.47 -34.02 28.85
C ASN A 79 8.60 -34.63 28.02
N GLU A 80 9.43 -33.83 27.34
CA GLU A 80 10.90 -34.00 27.31
C GLU A 80 11.54 -32.82 26.57
N GLY A 81 12.58 -32.24 27.19
CA GLY A 81 13.31 -31.10 26.66
C GLY A 81 14.44 -31.51 25.70
N ASP A 82 14.98 -30.54 24.99
CA ASP A 82 16.42 -30.51 24.70
C ASP A 82 16.86 -29.08 24.38
N SER A 83 18.06 -28.76 24.87
CA SER A 83 18.77 -27.52 24.75
C SER A 83 19.60 -27.55 23.47
N GLY A 84 19.78 -26.44 22.76
CA GLY A 84 20.64 -26.47 21.57
C GLY A 84 20.76 -25.16 20.83
N GLU A 85 21.58 -24.26 21.38
CA GLU A 85 22.17 -23.12 20.70
C GLU A 85 23.25 -23.61 19.71
N ASN A 86 23.21 -23.24 18.42
CA ASN A 86 24.41 -22.75 17.72
C ASN A 86 24.12 -22.10 16.35
N LYS A 87 24.79 -20.96 16.14
CA LYS A 87 24.98 -20.24 14.88
C LYS A 87 25.99 -21.01 13.99
N LYS A 88 25.83 -21.03 12.67
CA LYS A 88 26.97 -20.82 11.74
C LYS A 88 26.56 -20.63 10.27
N SER A 89 26.97 -19.46 9.76
CA SER A 89 27.60 -19.22 8.45
C SER A 89 26.98 -19.80 7.17
N ALA A 90 26.54 -18.89 6.30
CA ALA A 90 26.69 -19.05 4.84
C ALA A 90 27.60 -17.92 4.34
N SER A 91 28.75 -18.30 3.81
CA SER A 91 29.77 -17.46 3.19
C SER A 91 29.83 -17.82 1.70
N ASN A 92 29.80 -16.76 0.88
CA ASN A 92 30.45 -16.54 -0.42
C ASN A 92 30.22 -17.51 -1.60
N ASN A 93 29.69 -16.95 -2.69
CA ASN A 93 30.36 -16.70 -3.99
C ASN A 93 29.27 -16.16 -4.94
N GLU A 94 29.44 -15.19 -5.84
CA GLU A 94 30.55 -14.81 -6.70
C GLU A 94 30.07 -13.61 -7.54
N SER A 95 30.88 -12.57 -7.71
CA SER A 95 30.81 -11.68 -8.89
C SER A 95 32.08 -10.83 -8.93
N THR A 96 32.80 -11.07 -10.00
CA THR A 96 34.15 -10.68 -10.38
C THR A 96 34.31 -9.17 -10.65
N GLU A 97 35.38 -8.62 -10.06
CA GLU A 97 36.50 -7.97 -10.76
C GLU A 97 36.19 -6.84 -11.76
N LYS A 98 36.38 -5.59 -11.29
CA LYS A 98 36.93 -4.50 -12.10
C LYS A 98 37.74 -3.54 -11.23
N ASP A 99 39.05 -3.73 -11.17
CA ASP A 99 40.00 -2.67 -10.84
C ASP A 99 41.21 -2.73 -11.80
N THR A 100 41.31 -1.66 -12.60
CA THR A 100 42.52 -0.88 -12.94
C THR A 100 43.83 -1.61 -13.27
N HIS A 101 44.34 -1.44 -14.51
CA HIS A 101 45.48 -0.54 -14.82
C HIS A 101 46.08 -0.86 -16.21
N LYS A 102 45.99 0.09 -17.15
CA LYS A 102 47.13 0.53 -17.98
C LYS A 102 46.85 1.90 -18.57
#